data_AF-A0A7C4V0I3-F1
#
_entry.id   AF-A0A7C4V0I3-F1
#
_cell.length_a   1.000
_cell.length_b   1.000
_cell.length_c   1.000
_cell.angle_alpha   90.00
_cell.angle_beta   90.00
_cell.angle_gamma   90.00
#
_symmetry.space_group_name_H-M   'P 1'
#
loop_
_entity.id
_entity.type
_entity.pdbx_description
1 polymer ?
#
loop_
_entity_poly.entity_id
_entity_poly.type
_entity_poly.pdbx_seq_one_letter_code
_entity_poly.pdbx_strand_id
1 'polypeptide(L)'
;MSEDAKKLTTERAEMHRIDTERNTGVQLARRDSELYFALGIFIVALGVPVVFGTYYAYQWGDFRPAVVNLISGLVMVGIGVASIIYGWVIRKRIKSGQ
;
A
#
# COMPACT_ATOMS: atom_id res chain seq x y z
N MET A 1 0.80 47.23 22.79
CA MET A 1 0.31 45.83 22.81
C MET A 1 1.06 45.10 23.91
N SER A 2 0.36 44.46 24.86
CA SER A 2 0.96 43.74 25.99
C SER A 2 1.84 42.57 25.50
N GLU A 3 2.98 42.33 26.16
CA GLU A 3 3.88 41.19 25.88
C GLU A 3 3.15 39.85 25.96
N ASP A 4 2.12 39.74 26.80
CA ASP A 4 1.29 38.53 26.94
C ASP A 4 0.51 38.22 25.66
N ALA A 5 0.04 39.26 24.95
CA ALA A 5 -0.66 39.09 23.68
C ALA A 5 0.26 38.58 22.56
N LYS A 6 1.57 38.91 22.65
CA LYS A 6 2.60 38.45 21.70
C LYS A 6 2.99 36.99 21.98
N LYS A 7 3.04 36.59 23.26
CA LYS A 7 3.29 35.19 23.66
C LYS A 7 2.18 34.25 23.22
N LEU A 8 0.92 34.62 23.48
CA LEU A 8 -0.27 33.83 23.09
C LEU A 8 -0.38 33.63 21.58
N THR A 9 -0.06 34.65 20.78
CA THR A 9 -0.09 34.54 19.31
C THR A 9 1.02 33.66 18.78
N THR A 10 2.21 33.70 19.39
CA THR A 10 3.35 32.85 19.01
C THR A 10 3.07 31.39 19.36
N GLU A 11 2.57 31.12 20.56
CA GLU A 11 2.23 29.76 21.02
C GLU A 11 1.11 29.15 20.16
N ARG A 12 0.10 29.95 19.79
CA ARG A 12 -0.99 29.52 18.90
C ARG A 12 -0.52 29.30 17.46
N ALA A 13 0.45 30.07 16.99
CA ALA A 13 1.08 29.87 15.67
C ALA A 13 1.96 28.61 15.64
N GLU A 14 2.70 28.33 16.71
CA GLU A 14 3.45 27.09 16.87
C GLU A 14 2.53 25.87 16.95
N MET A 15 1.43 25.95 17.70
CA MET A 15 0.43 24.89 17.81
C MET A 15 -0.20 24.57 16.44
N HIS A 16 -0.57 25.60 15.67
CA HIS A 16 -1.08 25.43 14.30
C HIS A 16 -0.05 24.78 13.36
N ARG A 17 1.24 25.08 13.54
CA ARG A 17 2.32 24.50 12.73
C ARG A 17 2.49 23.01 13.04
N ILE A 18 2.47 22.64 14.32
CA ILE A 18 2.58 21.24 14.77
C ILE A 18 1.38 20.42 14.26
N ASP A 19 0.16 20.95 14.36
CA ASP A 19 -1.04 20.26 13.87
C ASP A 19 -1.03 20.08 12.35
N THR A 20 -0.56 21.09 11.61
CA THR A 20 -0.43 21.02 10.15
C THR A 20 0.59 19.96 9.75
N GLU A 21 1.75 19.94 10.40
CA GLU A 21 2.83 18.99 10.13
C GLU A 21 2.40 17.55 10.47
N ARG A 22 1.71 17.36 11.61
CA ARG A 22 1.14 16.06 12.02
C ARG A 22 0.04 15.58 11.06
N ASN A 23 -0.87 16.47 10.63
CA ASN A 23 -1.91 16.13 9.65
C ASN A 23 -1.30 15.74 8.30
N THR A 24 -0.26 16.43 7.86
CA THR A 24 0.41 16.16 6.58
C THR A 24 1.07 14.78 6.60
N GLY A 25 1.74 14.42 7.70
CA GLY A 25 2.34 13.09 7.88
C GLY A 25 1.32 11.95 7.88
N VAL A 26 0.17 12.13 8.54
CA VAL A 26 -0.92 11.14 8.55
C VAL A 26 -1.57 11.00 7.16
N GLN A 27 -1.73 12.11 6.42
CA GLN A 27 -2.24 12.08 5.06
C GLN A 27 -1.29 11.36 4.08
N LEU A 28 0.02 11.59 4.19
CA LEU A 28 1.02 10.88 3.39
C LEU A 28 0.95 9.37 3.65
N ALA A 29 0.99 8.95 4.91
CA ALA A 29 0.96 7.54 5.28
C ALA A 29 -0.34 6.84 4.80
N ARG A 30 -1.47 7.55 4.83
CA ARG A 30 -2.74 7.04 4.30
C ARG A 30 -2.69 6.87 2.78
N ARG A 31 -2.17 7.86 2.06
CA ARG A 31 -2.05 7.82 0.60
C ARG A 31 -1.10 6.71 0.12
N ASP A 32 -0.01 6.50 0.83
CA ASP A 32 0.91 5.38 0.57
C ASP A 32 0.20 4.04 0.80
N SER A 33 -0.58 3.91 1.87
CA SER A 33 -1.32 2.67 2.15
C SER A 33 -2.35 2.34 1.07
N GLU A 34 -3.03 3.35 0.52
CA GLU A 34 -3.98 3.19 -0.60
C GLU A 34 -3.23 2.79 -1.88
N LEU A 35 -2.05 3.38 -2.13
CA LEU A 35 -1.21 3.03 -3.26
C LEU A 35 -0.71 1.59 -3.19
N TYR A 36 -0.20 1.13 -2.04
CA TYR A 36 0.25 -0.25 -1.85
C TYR A 36 -0.88 -1.26 -2.02
N PHE A 37 -2.09 -0.90 -1.57
CA PHE A 37 -3.27 -1.75 -1.74
C PHE A 37 -3.68 -1.84 -3.21
N ALA A 38 -3.72 -0.71 -3.93
CA ALA A 38 -4.02 -0.67 -5.36
C ALA A 38 -2.97 -1.41 -6.20
N LEU A 39 -1.68 -1.23 -5.89
CA LEU A 39 -0.57 -1.94 -6.51
C LEU A 39 -0.69 -3.45 -6.29
N GLY A 40 -1.00 -3.88 -5.07
CA GLY A 40 -1.20 -5.28 -4.74
C GLY A 40 -2.33 -5.92 -5.54
N ILE A 41 -3.48 -5.26 -5.64
CA ILE A 41 -4.60 -5.72 -6.49
C ILE A 41 -4.19 -5.79 -7.96
N PHE A 42 -3.49 -4.78 -8.46
CA PHE A 42 -3.02 -4.75 -9.84
C PHE A 42 -2.08 -5.92 -10.17
N ILE A 43 -1.11 -6.20 -9.29
CA ILE A 43 -0.19 -7.33 -9.44
C ILE A 43 -0.95 -8.67 -9.41
N VAL A 44 -1.92 -8.83 -8.52
CA VAL A 44 -2.77 -10.03 -8.49
C VAL A 44 -3.56 -10.18 -9.80
N ALA A 45 -4.14 -9.09 -10.32
CA ALA A 45 -4.88 -9.11 -11.57
C ALA A 45 -4.01 -9.53 -12.76
N LEU A 46 -2.74 -9.12 -12.79
CA LEU A 46 -1.77 -9.57 -13.78
C LEU A 46 -1.34 -11.04 -13.59
N GLY A 47 -1.41 -11.58 -12.36
CA GLY A 47 -1.16 -13.00 -12.10
C GLY A 47 -2.24 -13.93 -12.67
N VAL A 48 -3.48 -13.45 -12.80
CA VAL A 48 -4.63 -14.22 -13.35
C VAL A 48 -4.34 -14.79 -14.76
N PRO A 49 -3.95 -14.01 -15.78
CA PRO A 49 -3.63 -14.54 -17.11
C PRO A 49 -2.46 -15.52 -17.10
N VAL A 50 -1.52 -15.41 -16.16
CA VAL A 50 -0.41 -16.37 -16.02
C VAL A 50 -0.90 -17.73 -15.52
N VAL A 51 -1.85 -17.74 -14.57
CA VAL A 51 -2.52 -18.97 -14.11
C VAL A 51 -3.36 -19.58 -15.24
N PHE A 52 -4.08 -18.77 -16.01
CA PHE A 52 -4.80 -19.26 -17.20
C PHE A 52 -3.84 -19.85 -18.25
N GLY A 53 -2.71 -19.20 -18.51
CA GLY A 53 -1.67 -19.71 -19.42
C GLY A 53 -1.08 -21.04 -18.96
N THR A 54 -1.02 -21.28 -17.65
CA THR A 54 -0.64 -22.58 -17.07
C THR A 54 -1.67 -23.67 -17.41
N TYR A 55 -2.96 -23.37 -17.25
CA TYR A 55 -4.05 -24.29 -17.54
C TYR A 55 -4.09 -24.68 -19.03
N TYR A 56 -3.98 -23.71 -19.93
CA TYR A 56 -3.94 -23.96 -21.37
C TYR A 56 -2.70 -24.77 -21.79
N ALA A 57 -1.52 -24.42 -21.28
CA ALA A 57 -0.28 -25.15 -21.59
C ALA A 57 -0.34 -26.61 -21.13
N TYR A 58 -0.91 -26.85 -19.94
CA TYR A 58 -1.12 -28.20 -19.43
C TYR A 58 -2.10 -29.00 -20.30
N GLN A 59 -3.21 -28.37 -20.73
CA GLN A 59 -4.21 -29.00 -21.57
C GLN A 59 -3.66 -29.40 -22.96
N TRP A 60 -2.66 -28.67 -23.47
CA TRP A 60 -2.03 -28.92 -24.77
C TRP A 60 -0.88 -29.94 -24.71
N GLY A 61 -0.59 -30.48 -23.53
CA GLY A 61 0.47 -31.49 -23.33
C GLY A 61 1.88 -30.93 -23.21
N ASP A 62 2.04 -29.60 -23.23
CA ASP A 62 3.32 -28.93 -23.11
C ASP A 62 3.71 -28.70 -21.64
N PHE A 63 4.35 -29.70 -21.03
CA PHE A 63 4.74 -29.66 -19.62
C PHE A 63 5.77 -28.58 -19.28
N ARG A 64 6.69 -28.25 -20.19
CA ARG A 64 7.74 -27.25 -19.96
C ARG A 64 7.16 -25.83 -19.73
N PRO A 65 6.33 -25.27 -20.63
CA PRO A 65 5.74 -23.96 -20.41
C PRO A 65 4.73 -23.95 -19.26
N ALA A 66 4.05 -25.06 -18.99
CA ALA A 66 3.15 -25.17 -17.83
C ALA A 66 3.91 -24.95 -16.50
N VAL A 67 5.09 -25.56 -16.32
CA VAL A 67 5.89 -25.38 -15.09
C VAL A 67 6.39 -23.93 -14.94
N VAL A 68 6.87 -23.32 -16.03
CA VAL A 68 7.36 -21.93 -15.99
C VAL A 68 6.22 -20.95 -15.66
N ASN A 69 5.06 -21.13 -16.29
CA ASN A 69 3.89 -20.30 -16.00
C ASN A 69 3.40 -20.50 -14.57
N LEU A 70 3.42 -21.74 -14.05
CA LEU A 70 3.03 -22.01 -12.67
C LEU A 70 3.93 -21.26 -11.67
N ILE A 71 5.25 -21.34 -11.85
CA ILE A 71 6.22 -20.66 -10.98
C ILE A 71 6.06 -19.15 -11.08
N SER A 72 5.94 -18.61 -12.31
CA SER A 72 5.72 -17.19 -12.55
C SER A 72 4.43 -16.69 -11.88
N GLY A 73 3.34 -17.43 -12.02
CA GLY A 73 2.05 -17.12 -11.41
C GLY A 73 2.11 -17.14 -9.88
N LEU A 74 2.76 -18.14 -9.30
CA LEU A 74 3.00 -18.23 -7.86
C LEU A 74 3.77 -17.03 -7.32
N VAL A 75 4.83 -16.61 -8.01
CA VAL A 75 5.64 -15.44 -7.61
C VAL A 75 4.82 -14.15 -7.71
N MET A 76 4.09 -13.93 -8.82
CA MET A 76 3.22 -12.74 -8.95
C MET A 76 2.16 -12.68 -7.86
N VAL A 77 1.42 -13.79 -7.64
CA VAL A 77 0.38 -13.86 -6.61
C VAL A 77 0.99 -13.64 -5.23
N GLY A 78 2.15 -14.25 -4.95
CA GLY A 78 2.87 -14.07 -3.69
C GLY A 78 3.23 -12.60 -3.43
N ILE A 79 3.81 -11.90 -4.42
CA ILE A 79 4.16 -10.48 -4.31
C ILE A 79 2.91 -9.60 -4.15
N GLY A 80 1.85 -9.89 -4.91
CA GLY A 80 0.60 -9.16 -4.84
C GLY A 80 -0.07 -9.29 -3.46
N VAL A 81 -0.18 -10.51 -2.94
CA VAL A 81 -0.71 -10.78 -1.60
C VAL A 81 0.14 -10.14 -0.51
N ALA A 82 1.47 -10.23 -0.60
CA ALA A 82 2.37 -9.58 0.36
C ALA A 82 2.17 -8.06 0.37
N SER A 83 1.99 -7.44 -0.80
CA SER A 83 1.73 -6.01 -0.94
C SER A 83 0.38 -5.59 -0.33
N ILE A 84 -0.67 -6.40 -0.52
CA ILE A 84 -1.99 -6.19 0.11
C ILE A 84 -1.89 -6.28 1.63
N ILE A 85 -1.21 -7.31 2.16
CA ILE A 85 -1.00 -7.49 3.60
C ILE A 85 -0.21 -6.30 4.17
N TYR A 86 0.84 -5.86 3.50
CA TYR A 86 1.64 -4.71 3.93
C TYR A 86 0.80 -3.42 4.01
N GLY A 87 0.00 -3.13 2.98
CA GLY A 87 -0.94 -2.01 2.99
C GLY A 87 -1.97 -2.12 4.13
N TRP A 88 -2.46 -3.33 4.42
CA TRP A 88 -3.40 -3.57 5.51
C TRP A 88 -2.79 -3.35 6.90
N VAL A 89 -1.54 -3.78 7.11
CA VAL A 89 -0.80 -3.55 8.36
C VAL A 89 -0.59 -2.06 8.61
N ILE A 90 -0.20 -1.28 7.59
CA ILE A 90 -0.04 0.18 7.71
C ILE A 90 -1.39 0.83 8.06
N ARG A 91 -2.46 0.46 7.36
CA ARG A 91 -3.81 0.99 7.63
C ARG A 91 -4.26 0.69 9.06
N LYS A 92 -3.94 -0.49 9.58
CA LYS A 92 -4.25 -0.89 10.96
C LYS A 92 -3.46 -0.07 11.98
N ARG A 93 -2.17 0.21 11.72
CA ARG A 93 -1.34 1.07 12.59
C ARG A 93 -1.85 2.51 12.64
N ILE A 94 -2.27 3.08 11.51
CA ILE A 94 -2.84 4.43 11.46
C ILE A 94 -4.14 4.49 12.28
N LYS A 95 -5.00 3.47 12.19
CA LYS A 95 -6.27 3.41 12.93
C LYS A 95 -6.11 3.22 14.44
N SER A 96 -4.99 2.66 14.89
CA SER A 96 -4.67 2.49 16.32
C SER A 96 -3.82 3.62 16.91
N GLY A 97 -3.33 4.56 16.10
CA GLY A 97 -2.56 5.73 16.52
C GLY A 97 -3.34 7.05 16.51
N GLN A 98 -4.62 7.02 16.12
CA GLN A 98 -5.62 8.05 16.40
C GLN A 98 -6.35 7.71 17.70
#